data_AF-A0A7R9JIQ0-F1
#
_entry.id   AF-A0A7R9JIQ0-F1
#
_cell.length_a   1.000
_cell.length_b   1.000
_cell.length_c   1.000
_cell.angle_alpha   90.00
_cell.angle_beta   90.00
_cell.angle_gamma   90.00
#
_symmetry.space_group_name_H-M   'P 1'
#
loop_
_entity.id
_entity.type
_entity.pdbx_description
1 polymer ?
#
loop_
_entity_poly.entity_id
_entity_poly.type
_entity_poly.pdbx_seq_one_letter_code
_entity_poly.pdbx_strand_id
1 'polypeptide(L)'
;MKRSLVYKDGTNVMGMIVFCLAFGLLAGQMGPKGRLMVDFFVVLNDIIMKLVGVVMWYSPFGILCLIAGKIMSIENLATTAQQLGLYMITVILGLMIHAIITLPGIYFFFTRKNPAVFFQGMLQAWVTALGTASSAATLPVTFQCLEENNMIDKRVTRFVVAVGATVNMDGTALYEAVAAIFIAQM
;
A
#
# COMPACT_ATOMS: atom_id res chain seq x y z
N MET A 1 0.53 -41.33 -8.28
CA MET A 1 1.26 -40.24 -8.94
C MET A 1 2.48 -39.86 -8.10
N LYS A 2 3.71 -40.04 -8.60
CA LYS A 2 4.90 -39.48 -7.93
C LYS A 2 4.97 -37.99 -8.27
N ARG A 3 4.86 -37.12 -7.27
CA ARG A 3 5.07 -35.67 -7.44
C ARG A 3 6.58 -35.46 -7.62
N SER A 4 6.99 -34.94 -8.78
CA SER A 4 8.36 -34.50 -9.04
C SER A 4 8.42 -32.98 -9.00
N LEU A 5 9.40 -32.42 -8.28
CA LEU A 5 9.67 -30.99 -8.30
C LEU A 5 10.35 -30.65 -9.63
N VAL A 6 9.75 -29.74 -10.39
CA VAL A 6 10.30 -29.23 -11.65
C VAL A 6 10.52 -27.74 -11.47
N TYR A 7 11.73 -27.27 -11.76
CA TYR A 7 11.99 -25.83 -11.81
C TYR A 7 11.25 -25.24 -12.99
N LYS A 8 10.50 -24.17 -12.73
CA LYS A 8 9.79 -23.40 -13.75
C LYS A 8 10.51 -22.08 -13.96
N ASP A 9 10.66 -21.68 -15.21
CA ASP A 9 11.24 -20.38 -15.54
C ASP A 9 10.37 -19.25 -14.97
N GLY A 10 11.03 -18.30 -14.32
CA GLY A 10 10.41 -17.16 -13.67
C GLY A 10 11.27 -16.58 -12.56
N THR A 11 11.07 -15.30 -12.25
CA THR A 11 11.80 -14.62 -11.19
C THR A 11 11.22 -15.00 -9.82
N ASN A 12 12.06 -15.54 -8.93
CA ASN A 12 11.65 -15.85 -7.56
C ASN A 12 11.66 -14.60 -6.67
N VAL A 13 10.63 -13.76 -6.82
CA VAL A 13 10.49 -12.51 -6.06
C VAL A 13 10.45 -12.77 -4.55
N MET A 14 9.73 -13.80 -4.10
CA MET A 14 9.61 -14.14 -2.67
C MET A 14 10.97 -14.49 -2.05
N GLY A 15 11.77 -15.32 -2.73
CA GLY A 15 13.10 -15.70 -2.25
C GLY A 15 14.04 -14.50 -2.15
N MET A 16 13.98 -13.58 -3.13
CA MET A 16 14.76 -12.35 -3.09
C MET A 16 14.35 -11.45 -1.92
N ILE A 17 13.04 -11.29 -1.65
CA ILE A 17 12.56 -10.49 -0.51
C ILE A 17 13.07 -11.07 0.81
N VAL A 18 12.95 -12.38 1.02
CA VAL A 18 13.41 -13.03 2.26
C VAL A 18 14.92 -12.84 2.46
N PHE A 19 15.69 -13.00 1.39
CA PHE A 19 17.14 -12.75 1.42
C PHE A 19 17.45 -11.28 1.75
N CYS A 20 16.84 -10.32 1.04
CA CYS A 20 17.09 -8.89 1.24
C CYS A 20 16.71 -8.42 2.65
N LEU A 21 15.64 -8.96 3.25
CA LEU A 21 15.25 -8.68 4.63
C LEU A 21 16.33 -9.16 5.61
N ALA A 22 16.76 -10.43 5.49
CA ALA A 22 17.81 -10.98 6.35
C ALA A 22 19.13 -10.22 6.19
N PHE A 23 19.51 -9.91 4.94
CA PHE A 23 20.71 -9.15 4.63
C PHE A 23 20.66 -7.74 5.21
N GLY A 24 19.56 -7.01 5.01
CA GLY A 24 19.39 -5.64 5.50
C GLY A 24 19.41 -5.57 7.02
N LEU A 25 18.78 -6.53 7.71
CA LEU A 25 18.81 -6.63 9.17
C LEU A 25 20.23 -6.84 9.69
N LEU A 26 20.98 -7.80 9.12
CA LEU A 26 22.35 -8.08 9.53
C LEU A 26 23.28 -6.91 9.21
N ALA A 27 23.19 -6.32 8.02
CA ALA A 27 24.01 -5.18 7.63
C ALA A 27 23.78 -3.95 8.54
N GLY A 28 22.52 -3.69 8.93
CA GLY A 28 22.18 -2.61 9.86
C GLY A 28 22.73 -2.83 11.28
N GLN A 29 22.88 -4.08 11.72
CA GLN A 29 23.42 -4.43 13.04
C GLN A 29 24.95 -4.39 13.12
N MET A 30 25.66 -4.32 11.99
CA MET A 30 27.13 -4.29 11.95
C MET A 30 27.75 -2.92 12.33
N GLY A 31 26.91 -1.93 12.69
CA GLY A 31 27.36 -0.61 13.13
C GLY A 31 28.20 0.11 12.05
N PRO A 32 29.34 0.73 12.41
CA PRO A 32 30.17 1.47 11.45
C PRO A 32 30.65 0.65 10.25
N LYS A 33 30.85 -0.67 10.42
CA LYS A 33 31.31 -1.55 9.33
C LYS A 33 30.24 -1.77 8.27
N GLY A 34 28.96 -1.81 8.66
CA GLY A 34 27.84 -1.99 7.74
C GLY A 34 27.42 -0.71 7.01
N ARG A 35 27.82 0.46 7.53
CA ARG A 35 27.38 1.77 7.04
C ARG A 35 27.62 1.98 5.54
N LEU A 36 28.81 1.61 5.04
CA LEU A 36 29.12 1.72 3.61
C LEU A 36 28.11 0.95 2.73
N MET A 37 27.73 -0.26 3.17
CA MET A 37 26.79 -1.10 2.44
C MET A 37 25.37 -0.54 2.49
N VAL A 38 24.94 -0.07 3.67
CA VAL A 38 23.62 0.57 3.85
C VAL A 38 23.53 1.83 2.98
N ASP A 39 24.53 2.70 3.05
CA ASP A 39 24.57 3.95 2.28
C ASP A 39 24.56 3.67 0.76
N PHE A 40 25.25 2.62 0.31
CA PHE A 40 25.19 2.15 -1.07
C PHE A 40 23.76 1.79 -1.51
N PHE A 41 23.04 0.99 -0.71
CA PHE A 41 21.67 0.59 -1.04
C PHE A 41 20.68 1.76 -0.98
N VAL A 42 20.89 2.73 -0.09
CA VAL A 42 20.08 3.97 -0.04
C VAL A 42 20.26 4.76 -1.34
N VAL A 43 21.50 5.01 -1.76
CA VAL A 43 21.78 5.73 -3.02
C VAL A 43 21.25 4.95 -4.23
N LEU A 44 21.40 3.62 -4.22
CA LEU A 44 20.85 2.77 -5.27
C LEU A 44 19.31 2.90 -5.35
N ASN A 45 18.61 2.86 -4.22
CA ASN A 45 17.16 3.06 -4.18
C ASN A 45 16.77 4.42 -4.75
N ASP A 46 17.50 5.50 -4.41
CA ASP A 46 17.24 6.84 -4.96
C ASP A 46 17.42 6.89 -6.49
N ILE A 47 18.43 6.20 -7.02
CA ILE A 47 18.63 6.07 -8.46
C ILE A 47 17.46 5.31 -9.09
N ILE A 48 17.05 4.17 -8.51
CA ILE A 48 15.91 3.38 -9.01
C ILE A 48 14.62 4.20 -8.98
N MET A 49 14.35 4.96 -7.93
CA MET A 49 13.15 5.82 -7.85
C MET A 49 13.15 6.91 -8.91
N LYS A 50 14.31 7.49 -9.25
CA LYS A 50 14.43 8.42 -10.38
C LYS A 50 14.13 7.74 -11.72
N LEU A 51 14.61 6.51 -11.92
CA LEU A 51 14.29 5.72 -13.12
C LEU A 51 12.80 5.41 -13.21
N VAL A 52 12.17 5.00 -12.10
CA VAL A 52 10.71 4.82 -12.02
C VAL A 52 10.00 6.10 -12.42
N GLY A 53 10.46 7.28 -11.96
CA GLY A 53 9.92 8.57 -12.38
C GLY A 53 9.96 8.79 -13.91
N VAL A 54 11.05 8.42 -14.58
CA VAL A 54 11.16 8.50 -16.04
C VAL A 54 10.17 7.55 -16.73
N VAL A 55 10.04 6.30 -16.23
CA VAL A 55 9.08 5.33 -16.75
C VAL A 55 7.64 5.82 -16.56
N MET A 56 7.34 6.43 -15.41
CA MET A 56 6.02 7.02 -15.14
C MET A 56 5.68 8.15 -16.11
N TRP A 57 6.65 8.96 -16.54
CA TRP A 57 6.45 9.97 -17.59
C TRP A 57 6.12 9.36 -18.96
N TYR A 58 6.70 8.20 -19.28
CA TYR A 58 6.40 7.46 -20.51
C TYR A 58 5.09 6.65 -20.42
N SER A 59 4.66 6.30 -19.20
CA SER A 59 3.52 5.43 -18.95
C SER A 59 2.20 5.85 -19.62
N PRO A 60 1.83 7.14 -19.76
CA PRO A 60 0.55 7.51 -20.37
C PRO A 60 0.44 7.02 -21.81
N PHE A 61 1.55 7.06 -22.57
CA PHE A 61 1.58 6.56 -23.92
C PHE A 61 1.47 5.03 -23.97
N GLY A 62 2.25 4.33 -23.13
CA GLY A 62 2.20 2.86 -23.04
C GLY A 62 0.82 2.35 -22.63
N ILE A 63 0.21 2.96 -21.62
CA ILE A 63 -1.13 2.63 -21.12
C ILE A 63 -2.18 2.87 -22.20
N LEU A 64 -2.11 3.98 -22.94
CA LEU A 64 -3.02 4.25 -24.06
C LEU A 64 -2.97 3.14 -25.11
N CYS A 65 -1.76 2.73 -25.52
CA CYS A 65 -1.59 1.64 -26.48
C CYS A 65 -2.10 0.29 -25.94
N LEU A 66 -1.83 -0.02 -24.67
CA LEU A 66 -2.29 -1.26 -24.03
C LEU A 66 -3.82 -1.31 -23.91
N ILE A 67 -4.46 -0.21 -23.51
CA ILE A 67 -5.92 -0.12 -23.43
C ILE A 67 -6.54 -0.25 -24.82
N ALA A 68 -6.02 0.47 -25.82
CA ALA A 68 -6.51 0.38 -27.19
C ALA A 68 -6.38 -1.06 -27.73
N GLY A 69 -5.22 -1.68 -27.54
CA GLY A 69 -4.98 -3.07 -27.91
C GLY A 69 -5.94 -4.04 -27.21
N LYS A 70 -6.18 -3.85 -25.91
CA LYS A 70 -7.07 -4.72 -25.14
C LYS A 70 -8.53 -4.57 -25.57
N ILE A 71 -8.99 -3.34 -25.82
CA ILE A 71 -10.35 -3.09 -26.32
C ILE A 71 -10.59 -3.76 -27.67
N MET A 72 -9.61 -3.74 -28.58
CA MET A 72 -9.73 -4.44 -29.88
C MET A 72 -9.83 -5.97 -29.73
N SER A 73 -9.27 -6.54 -28.65
CA SER A 73 -9.32 -7.98 -28.38
C SER A 73 -10.59 -8.44 -27.65
N ILE A 74 -11.43 -7.52 -27.17
CA ILE A 74 -12.63 -7.83 -26.39
C ILE A 74 -13.80 -8.07 -27.34
N GLU A 75 -14.35 -9.28 -27.32
CA GLU A 75 -15.54 -9.64 -28.12
C GLU A 75 -16.82 -9.01 -27.55
N ASN A 76 -16.92 -8.84 -26.23
CA ASN A 76 -18.11 -8.29 -25.57
C ASN A 76 -17.75 -7.27 -24.48
N LEU A 77 -17.79 -5.99 -24.88
CA LEU A 77 -17.44 -4.86 -24.01
C LEU A 77 -18.31 -4.75 -22.75
N ALA A 78 -19.58 -5.18 -22.82
CA ALA A 78 -20.49 -5.14 -21.69
C ALA A 78 -20.05 -6.12 -20.58
N THR A 79 -19.58 -7.32 -20.95
CA THR A 79 -19.10 -8.30 -19.98
C THR A 79 -17.81 -7.86 -19.27
N THR A 80 -16.87 -7.27 -20.01
CA THR A 80 -15.64 -6.73 -19.40
C THR A 80 -15.94 -5.53 -18.51
N ALA A 81 -16.83 -4.62 -18.93
CA ALA A 81 -17.26 -3.50 -18.10
C ALA A 81 -17.94 -3.99 -16.80
N GLN A 82 -18.76 -5.04 -16.88
CA GLN A 82 -19.38 -5.65 -15.70
C GLN A 82 -18.33 -6.26 -14.76
N GLN A 83 -17.34 -7.00 -15.28
CA GLN A 83 -16.25 -7.56 -14.48
C GLN A 83 -15.44 -6.46 -13.75
N LEU A 84 -15.10 -5.38 -14.46
CA LEU A 84 -14.41 -4.23 -13.86
C LEU A 84 -15.28 -3.51 -12.82
N GLY A 85 -16.58 -3.39 -13.06
CA GLY A 85 -17.54 -2.85 -12.09
C GLY A 85 -17.61 -3.69 -10.81
N LEU A 86 -17.70 -5.01 -10.94
CA LEU A 86 -17.68 -5.94 -9.80
C LEU A 86 -16.35 -5.88 -9.04
N TYR A 87 -15.24 -5.75 -9.76
CA TYR A 87 -13.93 -5.52 -9.15
C TYR A 87 -13.91 -4.23 -8.29
N MET A 88 -14.36 -3.09 -8.83
CA MET A 88 -14.43 -1.84 -8.08
C MET A 88 -15.31 -1.96 -6.82
N ILE A 89 -16.49 -2.58 -6.96
CA ILE A 89 -17.40 -2.82 -5.83
C ILE A 89 -16.70 -3.69 -4.78
N THR A 90 -15.99 -4.73 -5.19
CA THR A 90 -15.29 -5.65 -4.28
C THR A 90 -14.22 -4.92 -3.47
N VAL A 91 -13.40 -4.09 -4.13
CA VAL A 91 -12.36 -3.29 -3.47
C VAL A 91 -12.99 -2.29 -2.50
N ILE A 92 -13.97 -1.51 -2.94
CA ILE A 92 -14.65 -0.51 -2.09
C ILE A 92 -15.31 -1.18 -0.88
N LEU A 93 -16.01 -2.29 -1.09
CA LEU A 93 -16.65 -3.04 -0.01
C LEU A 93 -15.61 -3.58 0.98
N GLY A 94 -14.50 -4.14 0.49
CA GLY A 94 -13.41 -4.61 1.32
C GLY A 94 -12.81 -3.49 2.18
N LEU A 95 -12.54 -2.33 1.58
CA LEU A 95 -12.04 -1.15 2.30
C LEU A 95 -13.05 -0.65 3.36
N MET A 96 -14.34 -0.62 3.04
CA MET A 96 -15.39 -0.20 3.96
C MET A 96 -15.53 -1.17 5.15
N ILE A 97 -15.50 -2.48 4.91
CA ILE A 97 -15.50 -3.50 5.96
C ILE A 97 -14.24 -3.33 6.84
N HIS A 98 -13.08 -3.13 6.24
CA HIS A 98 -11.85 -2.94 6.99
C HIS A 98 -11.88 -1.67 7.85
N ALA A 99 -12.31 -0.54 7.28
CA ALA A 99 -12.35 0.76 7.94
C ALA A 99 -13.45 0.88 9.02
N ILE A 100 -14.61 0.24 8.85
CA ILE A 100 -15.78 0.39 9.73
C ILE A 100 -15.91 -0.76 10.74
N ILE A 101 -15.47 -1.97 10.37
CA ILE A 101 -15.64 -3.15 11.23
C ILE A 101 -14.30 -3.57 11.82
N THR A 102 -13.27 -3.75 10.99
CA THR A 102 -12.00 -4.34 11.44
C THR A 102 -11.20 -3.39 12.32
N LEU A 103 -10.86 -2.19 11.83
CA LEU A 103 -10.08 -1.21 12.60
C LEU A 103 -10.82 -0.72 13.86
N PRO A 104 -12.14 -0.39 13.82
CA PRO A 104 -12.87 0.03 15.01
C PRO A 104 -13.05 -1.12 16.00
N GLY A 105 -13.21 -2.36 15.52
CA GLY A 105 -13.27 -3.56 16.35
C GLY A 105 -11.97 -3.81 17.10
N ILE A 106 -10.82 -3.69 16.43
CA ILE A 106 -9.49 -3.78 17.04
C ILE A 106 -9.34 -2.66 18.09
N TYR A 107 -9.66 -1.42 17.74
CA TYR A 107 -9.58 -0.28 18.66
C TYR A 107 -10.41 -0.52 19.92
N PHE A 108 -11.68 -0.92 19.77
CA PHE A 108 -12.58 -1.17 20.89
C PHE A 108 -12.10 -2.34 21.76
N PHE A 109 -11.59 -3.42 21.15
CA PHE A 109 -11.12 -4.60 21.87
C PHE A 109 -9.96 -4.26 22.84
N PHE A 110 -8.98 -3.47 22.37
CA PHE A 110 -7.81 -3.13 23.18
C PHE A 110 -8.03 -1.93 24.09
N THR A 111 -8.66 -0.86 23.61
CA THR A 111 -8.80 0.38 24.39
C THR A 111 -10.05 0.40 25.26
N ARG A 112 -11.06 -0.43 24.94
CA ARG A 112 -12.40 -0.43 25.54
C ARG A 112 -13.10 0.94 25.47
N LYS A 113 -12.68 1.82 24.56
CA LYS A 113 -13.26 3.14 24.32
C LYS A 113 -14.09 3.13 23.04
N ASN A 114 -15.07 4.03 22.96
CA ASN A 114 -15.93 4.16 21.78
C ASN A 114 -15.11 4.64 20.57
N PRO A 115 -14.96 3.83 19.50
CA PRO A 115 -14.22 4.24 18.31
C PRO A 115 -14.87 5.40 17.57
N ALA A 116 -16.21 5.54 17.62
CA ALA A 116 -16.91 6.57 16.86
C ALA A 116 -16.47 8.00 17.26
N VAL A 117 -16.23 8.22 18.55
CA VAL A 117 -15.73 9.51 19.07
C VAL A 117 -14.33 9.80 18.53
N PHE A 118 -13.48 8.77 18.45
CA PHE A 118 -12.14 8.90 17.87
C PHE A 118 -12.19 9.25 16.37
N PHE A 119 -13.07 8.60 15.60
CA PHE A 119 -13.23 8.89 14.18
C PHE A 119 -13.81 10.29 13.93
N GLN A 120 -14.70 10.77 14.78
CA GLN A 120 -15.21 12.15 14.70
C GLN A 120 -14.08 13.17 14.83
N GLY A 121 -13.14 12.98 15.76
CA GLY A 121 -11.97 13.84 15.89
C GLY A 121 -11.00 13.79 14.70
N MET A 122 -11.10 12.77 13.85
CA MET A 122 -10.25 12.59 12.66
C MET A 122 -10.90 13.07 11.35
N LEU A 123 -12.17 13.50 11.37
CA LEU A 123 -12.97 13.72 10.15
C LEU A 123 -12.31 14.67 9.15
N GLN A 124 -11.65 15.73 9.61
CA GLN A 124 -10.93 16.68 8.74
C GLN A 124 -9.76 16.01 7.98
N ALA A 125 -9.01 15.12 8.63
CA ALA A 125 -7.95 14.36 8.00
C ALA A 125 -8.51 13.41 6.93
N TRP A 126 -9.63 12.73 7.20
CA TRP A 126 -10.31 11.87 6.23
C TRP A 126 -10.75 12.62 4.98
N VAL A 127 -11.39 13.78 5.14
CA VAL A 127 -11.85 14.61 4.02
C VAL A 127 -10.65 15.12 3.20
N THR A 128 -9.58 15.52 3.88
CA THR A 128 -8.36 15.97 3.21
C THR A 128 -7.70 14.82 2.46
N ALA A 129 -7.69 13.61 3.03
CA ALA A 129 -7.11 12.43 2.40
C ALA A 129 -7.88 11.98 1.17
N LEU A 130 -9.21 12.08 1.23
CA LEU A 130 -10.06 11.85 0.07
C LEU A 130 -9.81 12.90 -1.03
N GLY A 131 -9.70 14.18 -0.67
CA GLY A 131 -9.52 15.27 -1.63
C GLY A 131 -8.13 15.30 -2.28
N THR A 132 -7.08 14.96 -1.52
CA THR A 132 -5.69 14.99 -2.00
C THR A 132 -5.22 13.65 -2.59
N ALA A 133 -5.91 12.55 -2.26
CA ALA A 133 -5.50 11.19 -2.58
C ALA A 133 -4.05 10.84 -2.18
N SER A 134 -3.52 11.48 -1.12
CA SER A 134 -2.12 11.30 -0.68
C SER A 134 -1.98 11.27 0.84
N SER A 135 -1.49 10.15 1.38
CA SER A 135 -1.20 10.00 2.81
C SER A 135 -0.10 10.96 3.30
N ALA A 136 0.88 11.27 2.44
CA ALA A 136 1.96 12.19 2.79
C ALA A 136 1.45 13.64 2.86
N ALA A 137 0.57 14.04 1.93
CA ALA A 137 -0.01 15.39 1.93
C ALA A 137 -0.94 15.66 3.12
N THR A 138 -1.53 14.60 3.69
CA THR A 138 -2.50 14.69 4.79
C THR A 138 -1.88 14.55 6.18
N LEU A 139 -0.59 14.24 6.23
CA LEU A 139 0.15 14.01 7.46
C LEU A 139 0.07 15.21 8.44
N PRO A 140 0.21 16.48 8.01
CA PRO A 140 0.09 17.63 8.94
C PRO A 140 -1.29 17.74 9.57
N VAL A 141 -2.36 17.54 8.80
CA VAL A 141 -3.76 17.60 9.27
C VAL A 141 -4.04 16.44 10.22
N THR A 142 -3.46 15.27 9.95
CA THR A 142 -3.55 14.07 10.79
C THR A 142 -2.93 14.33 12.17
N PHE A 143 -1.74 14.96 12.23
CA PHE A 143 -1.13 15.34 13.51
C PHE A 143 -2.02 16.28 14.31
N GLN A 144 -2.56 17.31 13.66
CA GLN A 144 -3.44 18.27 14.33
C GLN A 144 -4.69 17.58 14.91
N CYS A 145 -5.37 16.75 14.12
CA CYS A 145 -6.54 16.01 14.58
C CYS A 145 -6.23 15.10 15.79
N LEU A 146 -5.10 14.40 15.78
CA LEU A 146 -4.73 13.50 16.86
C LEU A 146 -4.31 14.22 18.14
N GLU A 147 -3.54 15.31 18.02
CA GLU A 147 -3.02 16.06 19.17
C GLU A 147 -4.07 17.00 19.77
N GLU A 148 -4.89 17.66 18.95
CA GLU A 148 -5.85 18.69 19.39
C GLU A 148 -7.26 18.14 19.61
N ASN A 149 -7.79 17.31 18.69
CA ASN A 149 -9.17 16.82 18.81
C ASN A 149 -9.24 15.56 19.69
N ASN A 150 -8.31 14.62 19.49
CA ASN A 150 -8.28 13.34 20.20
C ASN A 150 -7.35 13.34 21.43
N MET A 151 -6.66 14.46 21.70
CA MET A 151 -5.83 14.68 22.89
C MET A 151 -4.76 13.59 23.13
N ILE A 152 -4.15 13.08 22.06
CA ILE A 152 -3.11 12.05 22.15
C ILE A 152 -1.75 12.70 22.44
N ASP A 153 -0.93 12.03 23.25
CA ASP A 153 0.42 12.50 23.59
C ASP A 153 1.30 12.66 22.34
N LYS A 154 1.89 13.85 22.19
CA LYS A 154 2.73 14.24 21.05
C LYS A 154 3.93 13.32 20.85
N ARG A 155 4.44 12.71 21.92
CA ARG A 155 5.57 11.77 21.86
C ARG A 155 5.17 10.50 21.11
N VAL A 156 3.92 10.05 21.26
CA VAL A 156 3.41 8.86 20.60
C VAL A 156 3.03 9.19 19.15
N THR A 157 2.29 10.27 18.91
CA THR A 157 1.84 10.65 17.56
C THR A 157 3.03 10.83 16.63
N ARG A 158 4.04 11.62 17.03
CA ARG A 158 5.21 11.95 16.20
C ARG A 158 6.05 10.74 15.80
N PHE A 159 6.05 9.69 16.61
CA PHE A 159 6.72 8.43 16.25
C PHE A 159 5.82 7.55 15.39
N VAL A 160 4.63 7.20 15.90
CA VAL A 160 3.76 6.20 15.27
C VAL A 160 3.22 6.67 13.92
N VAL A 161 2.77 7.92 13.82
CA VAL A 161 2.16 8.44 12.59
C VAL A 161 3.22 8.66 11.51
N ALA A 162 4.41 9.13 11.87
CA ALA A 162 5.51 9.33 10.93
C ALA A 162 6.01 8.02 10.31
N VAL A 163 6.14 6.97 11.13
CA VAL A 163 6.49 5.63 10.66
C VAL A 163 5.31 5.00 9.90
N GLY A 164 4.08 5.20 10.38
CA GLY A 164 2.86 4.65 9.79
C GLY A 164 2.55 5.19 8.39
N ALA A 165 2.82 6.47 8.12
CA ALA A 165 2.51 7.10 6.83
C ALA A 165 3.22 6.44 5.64
N THR A 166 4.36 5.76 5.86
CA THR A 166 5.13 5.07 4.81
C THR A 166 5.02 3.56 4.90
N VAL A 167 4.91 2.99 6.11
CA VAL A 167 4.92 1.53 6.31
C VAL A 167 3.51 0.93 6.33
N ASN A 168 2.52 1.65 6.86
CA ASN A 168 1.17 1.12 7.10
C ASN A 168 0.22 1.45 5.93
N MET A 169 0.27 0.63 4.87
CA MET A 169 -0.54 0.79 3.66
C MET A 169 -1.63 -0.29 3.52
N ASP A 170 -2.53 -0.41 4.51
CA ASP A 170 -3.58 -1.44 4.54
C ASP A 170 -4.48 -1.43 3.29
N GLY A 171 -4.87 -0.24 2.85
CA GLY A 171 -5.73 -0.08 1.67
C GLY A 171 -5.04 -0.53 0.38
N THR A 172 -3.75 -0.23 0.22
CA THR A 172 -2.94 -0.68 -0.91
C THR A 172 -2.77 -2.19 -0.90
N ALA A 173 -2.49 -2.78 0.26
CA ALA A 173 -2.35 -4.24 0.40
C ALA A 173 -3.66 -4.97 0.02
N LEU A 174 -4.81 -4.47 0.47
CA LEU A 174 -6.12 -5.02 0.10
C LEU A 174 -6.36 -4.91 -1.42
N TYR A 175 -6.11 -3.73 -1.99
CA TYR A 175 -6.24 -3.48 -3.42
C TYR A 175 -5.36 -4.42 -4.25
N GLU A 176 -4.07 -4.54 -3.92
CA GLU A 176 -3.11 -5.38 -4.65
C GLU A 176 -3.50 -6.86 -4.59
N ALA A 177 -3.94 -7.34 -3.43
CA ALA A 177 -4.39 -8.72 -3.27
C ALA A 177 -5.64 -9.03 -4.13
N VAL A 178 -6.64 -8.14 -4.09
CA VAL A 178 -7.87 -8.31 -4.88
C VAL A 178 -7.56 -8.20 -6.38
N ALA A 179 -6.72 -7.24 -6.78
CA ALA A 179 -6.32 -7.05 -8.19
C ALA A 179 -5.59 -8.28 -8.74
N ALA A 180 -4.65 -8.85 -7.98
CA ALA A 180 -3.93 -10.05 -8.40
C ALA A 180 -4.86 -11.26 -8.59
N ILE A 181 -5.81 -11.47 -7.68
CA ILE A 181 -6.80 -12.54 -7.78
C ILE A 181 -7.74 -12.30 -8.96
N PHE A 182 -8.20 -11.06 -9.14
CA PHE A 182 -9.07 -10.68 -10.25
C PHE A 182 -8.41 -10.94 -11.61
N ILE A 183 -7.14 -10.55 -11.79
CA ILE A 183 -6.38 -10.83 -13.01
C ILE A 183 -6.22 -12.34 -13.24
N ALA A 184 -6.05 -13.13 -12.17
CA ALA A 184 -5.98 -14.59 -12.27
C ALA A 184 -7.33 -15.25 -12.63
N GLN A 185 -8.45 -14.55 -12.44
CA GLN A 185 -9.80 -15.01 -12.77
C GLN A 185 -10.27 -14.59 -14.17
N MET A 186 -9.64 -13.57 -14.76
CA MET A 186 -9.91 -13.10 -16.12
C MET A 186 -9.29 -14.00 -17.19
#